data_AF-A0A497HZ63-F1
#
_entry.id   AF-A0A497HZ63-F1
#
_cell.length_a   1.000
_cell.length_b   1.000
_cell.length_c   1.000
_cell.angle_alpha   90.00
_cell.angle_beta   90.00
_cell.angle_gamma   90.00
#
_symmetry.space_group_name_H-M   'P 1'
#
loop_
_entity.id
_entity.type
_entity.pdbx_description
1 polymer ?
#
loop_
_entity_poly.entity_id
_entity_poly.type
_entity_poly.pdbx_seq_one_letter_code
_entity_poly.pdbx_strand_id
1 'polypeptide(L)' 'MGHRTRSQRKGSSGVYKAPSHRYKYKIRYPKAGKTIHGKVIDIIFDCARTAPLAKVKFEDGMKGYI' A
#
# COMPACT_ATOMS: atom_id res chain seq x y z
N MET A 1 -40.54 -12.32 -3.17
CA MET A 1 -39.17 -12.27 -3.75
C MET A 1 -38.32 -11.36 -2.89
N GLY A 2 -37.20 -11.87 -2.37
CA GLY A 2 -36.33 -11.11 -1.47
C GLY A 2 -35.41 -10.14 -2.22
N HIS A 3 -35.12 -8.98 -1.62
CA HIS A 3 -34.09 -8.08 -2.14
C HIS A 3 -32.68 -8.66 -1.96
N ARG A 4 -31.74 -8.15 -2.76
CA ARG A 4 -30.32 -8.52 -2.66
C ARG A 4 -29.77 -8.31 -1.25
N THR A 5 -29.03 -9.31 -0.76
CA THR A 5 -28.30 -9.23 0.51
C THR A 5 -27.16 -8.21 0.45
N ARG A 6 -26.69 -7.78 1.62
CA ARG A 6 -25.60 -6.79 1.71
C ARG A 6 -24.30 -7.27 1.07
N SER A 7 -23.98 -8.56 1.15
CA SER A 7 -22.79 -9.15 0.51
C SER A 7 -22.86 -9.08 -1.02
N GLN A 8 -24.03 -9.39 -1.60
CA GLN A 8 -24.26 -9.25 -3.05
C GLN A 8 -24.09 -7.79 -3.52
N ARG A 9 -24.55 -6.82 -2.71
CA ARG A 9 -24.39 -5.38 -3.02
C ARG A 9 -22.94 -4.92 -2.93
N LYS A 10 -22.15 -5.46 -1.99
CA LYS A 10 -20.71 -5.14 -1.83
C LYS A 10 -19.89 -5.46 -3.07
N GLY A 11 -20.13 -6.61 -3.72
CA GLY A 11 -19.40 -7.00 -4.93
C GLY A 11 -19.83 -6.22 -6.19
N SER A 12 -21.10 -5.82 -6.27
CA SER A 12 -21.67 -5.22 -7.49
C SER A 12 -21.51 -3.70 -7.59
N SER A 13 -21.45 -2.97 -6.48
CA SER A 13 -21.46 -1.50 -6.48
C SER A 13 -20.13 -0.88 -6.04
N GLY A 14 -19.77 0.25 -6.65
CA GLY A 14 -18.58 1.03 -6.29
C GLY A 14 -18.63 1.68 -4.90
N VAL A 15 -19.81 1.79 -4.30
CA VAL A 15 -20.02 2.42 -2.97
C VAL A 15 -19.16 1.76 -1.87
N TYR A 16 -18.90 0.45 -1.99
CA TYR A 16 -18.11 -0.30 -1.00
C TYR A 16 -16.64 -0.47 -1.39
N LYS A 17 -16.19 0.13 -2.51
CA LYS A 17 -14.80 0.03 -2.94
C LYS A 17 -13.90 0.95 -2.11
N ALA A 18 -12.67 0.50 -1.92
CA ALA A 18 -11.62 1.31 -1.33
C ALA A 18 -11.29 2.51 -2.25
N PRO A 19 -11.01 3.70 -1.70
CA PRO A 19 -10.65 4.89 -2.45
C PRO A 19 -9.19 4.84 -2.92
N SER A 20 -8.87 3.90 -3.82
CA SER A 20 -7.50 3.55 -4.22
C SER A 20 -6.68 4.71 -4.81
N HIS A 21 -7.32 5.70 -5.42
CA HIS A 21 -6.65 6.91 -5.94
C HIS A 21 -5.98 7.75 -4.85
N ARG A 22 -6.37 7.58 -3.58
CA ARG A 22 -5.72 8.26 -2.45
C ARG A 22 -4.46 7.54 -1.97
N TYR A 23 -4.20 6.31 -2.44
CA TYR A 23 -3.06 5.51 -2.00
C TYR A 23 -1.82 5.95 -2.76
N LYS A 24 -0.93 6.65 -2.06
CA LYS A 24 0.28 7.25 -2.66
C LYS A 24 1.46 6.27 -2.74
N TYR A 25 1.55 5.33 -1.80
CA TYR A 25 2.75 4.52 -1.60
C TYR A 25 2.47 3.05 -1.86
N LYS A 26 3.39 2.41 -2.59
CA LYS A 26 3.35 0.98 -2.87
C LYS A 26 4.44 0.29 -2.06
N ILE A 27 4.04 -0.28 -0.94
CA ILE A 27 4.94 -0.96 0.01
C ILE A 27 5.15 -2.38 -0.49
N ARG A 28 6.39 -2.67 -0.92
CA ARG A 28 6.84 -3.99 -1.36
C ARG A 28 8.30 -4.15 -1.02
N TYR A 29 8.66 -5.33 -0.55
CA TYR A 29 10.05 -5.71 -0.50
C TYR A 29 10.62 -5.81 -1.91
N PRO A 30 11.83 -5.27 -2.15
CA PRO A 30 12.56 -5.53 -3.38
C PRO A 30 12.77 -7.04 -3.54
N LYS A 31 12.67 -7.52 -4.78
CA LYS A 31 13.00 -8.91 -5.09
C LYS A 31 14.52 -9.01 -5.16
N ALA A 32 15.15 -9.68 -4.20
CA ALA A 32 16.57 -10.04 -4.29
C ALA A 32 16.79 -11.48 -3.84
N GLY A 33 17.73 -12.14 -4.50
CA GLY A 33 18.27 -13.44 -4.06
C GLY A 33 19.47 -13.30 -3.12
N LYS A 34 19.78 -12.10 -2.64
CA LYS A 34 20.93 -11.76 -1.78
C LYS A 34 20.50 -10.72 -0.72
N THR A 35 21.33 -10.55 0.31
CA THR A 35 21.18 -9.50 1.32
C THR A 35 21.23 -8.12 0.67
N ILE A 36 20.27 -7.25 0.98
CA ILE A 36 20.21 -5.87 0.48
C ILE A 36 20.43 -4.93 1.66
N HIS A 37 21.30 -3.95 1.49
CA HIS A 37 21.47 -2.85 2.42
C HIS A 37 20.77 -1.60 1.91
N GLY A 38 20.29 -0.78 2.84
CA GLY A 38 19.60 0.47 2.53
C GLY A 38 19.58 1.39 3.72
N LYS A 39 19.50 2.70 3.44
CA LYS A 39 19.43 3.74 4.46
C LYS A 39 18.03 4.33 4.51
N VAL A 40 17.46 4.44 5.72
CA VAL A 40 16.22 5.19 5.93
C VAL A 40 16.51 6.68 5.72
N ILE A 41 15.81 7.28 4.77
CA ILE A 41 15.98 8.69 4.41
C ILE A 41 14.88 9.59 4.96
N ASP A 42 13.69 9.05 5.25
CA ASP A 42 12.55 9.83 5.71
C ASP A 42 11.50 8.94 6.39
N ILE A 43 10.66 9.53 7.24
CA ILE A 43 9.51 8.88 7.87
C ILE A 43 8.26 9.72 7.57
N ILE A 44 7.30 9.11 6.87
CA ILE A 44 6.11 9.78 6.36
C ILE A 44 4.84 9.08 6.83
N PHE A 45 3.71 9.78 6.84
CA PHE A 45 2.42 9.19 7.20
C PHE A 45 1.68 8.65 5.97
N ASP A 46 1.11 7.44 6.08
CA ASP A 46 0.28 6.83 5.04
C ASP A 46 -1.22 6.90 5.33
N CYS A 47 -1.96 7.53 4.41
CA CYS A 47 -3.41 7.64 4.51
C CYS A 47 -4.16 6.33 4.29
N ALA A 48 -3.53 5.30 3.69
CA ALA A 48 -4.21 4.04 3.41
C ALA A 48 -4.25 3.12 4.64
N ARG A 49 -3.20 3.17 5.47
CA ARG A 49 -2.99 2.28 6.62
C ARG A 49 -3.04 3.01 7.96
N THR A 50 -3.13 4.33 7.96
CA THR A 50 -3.10 5.16 9.18
C THR A 50 -1.86 4.87 10.02
N ALA A 51 -0.73 4.68 9.34
CA ALA A 51 0.53 4.24 9.95
C ALA A 51 1.71 5.04 9.39
N PRO A 52 2.80 5.22 10.17
CA PRO A 52 4.04 5.74 9.65
C PRO A 52 4.70 4.75 8.68
N LEU A 53 5.33 5.27 7.64
CA LEU A 53 6.12 4.54 6.64
C LEU A 53 7.53 5.09 6.59
N ALA A 54 8.50 4.18 6.47
CA ALA A 54 9.89 4.51 6.25
C ALA A 54 10.19 4.57 4.75
N LYS A 55 10.74 5.68 4.30
CA LYS A 55 11.29 5.81 2.95
C LYS A 55 12.73 5.35 3.00
N VAL A 56 13.07 4.33 2.21
CA VAL A 56 14.40 3.71 2.20
C VAL A 56 15.07 3.95 0.85
N LYS A 57 16.32 4.36 0.87
CA LYS A 57 17.20 4.39 -0.31
C LYS A 57 18.11 3.16 -0.26
N PHE A 58 17.92 2.25 -1.21
CA PHE A 58 18.78 1.08 -1.35
C PHE A 58 20.10 1.45 -2.03
N GLU A 59 21.12 0.58 -1.88
CA GLU A 59 22.44 0.77 -2.50
C GLU A 59 22.36 0.83 -4.03
N ASP A 60 21.45 0.08 -4.66
CA ASP A 60 21.18 0.12 -6.10
C ASP A 60 20.54 1.44 -6.59
N GLY A 61 20.37 2.43 -5.71
CA GLY A 61 19.76 3.73 -6.02
C GLY A 61 18.23 3.72 -6.07
N MET A 62 17.60 2.54 -6.01
CA MET A 62 16.14 2.42 -5.91
C MET A 62 15.60 2.99 -4.59
N LYS A 63 14.43 3.63 -4.68
CA LYS A 63 13.67 4.13 -3.52
C LYS A 63 12.55 3.14 -3.20
N GLY A 64 12.54 2.62 -1.97
CA GLY A 64 11.47 1.78 -1.43
C GLY A 64 10.70 2.48 -0.33
N TYR A 65 9.51 1.94 -0.05
CA TYR A 65 8.74 2.24 1.14
C TYR A 65 8.58 0.95 1.92
N ILE A 66 8.92 1.00 3.22
CA ILE A 66 8.79 -0.11 4.18
C ILE A 66 7.87 0.35 5.30
#